data_AF-A0A967H7W6-F1
#
_entry.id   AF-A0A967H7W6-F1
#
_cell.length_a   1.000
_cell.length_b   1.000
_cell.length_c   1.000
_cell.angle_alpha   90.00
_cell.angle_beta   90.00
_cell.angle_gamma   90.00
#
_symmetry.space_group_name_H-M   'P 1'
#
loop_
_entity.id
_entity.type
_entity.pdbx_description
1 polymer ?
#
loop_
_entity_poly.entity_id
_entity_poly.type
_entity_poly.pdbx_seq_one_letter_code
_entity_poly.pdbx_strand_id
1 'polypeptide(L)'
;MLGERQILNYFISYLDDGSLKNVPNWNFTDWADGFQRGTGPIGEDGSSAVMDLQMLHALQSAIELEEYAGKDEYVTLYNDLAE
;
A
#
# COMPACT_ATOMS: atom_id res chain seq x y z
N MET A 1 -9.24 -0.76 -13.11
CA MET A 1 -10.07 -1.97 -13.30
C MET A 1 -10.90 -2.19 -12.03
N LEU A 2 -12.08 -2.86 -12.02
CA LEU A 2 -12.94 -2.80 -10.82
C LEU A 2 -12.36 -3.51 -9.58
N GLY A 3 -11.63 -4.62 -9.78
CA GLY A 3 -11.03 -5.39 -8.68
C GLY A 3 -9.82 -4.71 -8.07
N GLU A 4 -8.87 -4.29 -8.90
CA GLU A 4 -7.64 -3.61 -8.45
C GLU A 4 -7.97 -2.29 -7.74
N ARG A 5 -8.80 -1.42 -8.33
CA ARG A 5 -9.25 -0.17 -7.69
C ARG A 5 -9.91 -0.38 -6.33
N GLN A 6 -10.71 -1.44 -6.17
CA GLN A 6 -11.36 -1.72 -4.88
C GLN A 6 -10.34 -2.10 -3.80
N ILE A 7 -9.36 -2.95 -4.15
CA ILE A 7 -8.32 -3.38 -3.21
C ILE A 7 -7.41 -2.20 -2.87
N LEU A 8 -6.98 -1.40 -3.86
CA LEU A 8 -6.18 -0.22 -3.59
C LEU A 8 -6.93 0.80 -2.74
N ASN A 9 -8.20 1.07 -3.04
CA ASN A 9 -9.00 2.00 -2.24
C ASN A 9 -9.14 1.57 -0.77
N TYR A 10 -9.16 0.25 -0.50
CA TYR A 10 -9.11 -0.25 0.88
C TYR A 10 -7.81 0.17 1.57
N PHE A 11 -6.63 -0.06 0.97
CA PHE A 11 -5.35 0.31 1.58
C PHE A 11 -5.15 1.83 1.65
N ILE A 12 -5.57 2.58 0.62
CA ILE A 12 -5.55 4.05 0.61
C ILE A 12 -6.34 4.63 1.79
N SER A 13 -7.42 3.97 2.24
CA SER A 13 -8.18 4.44 3.41
C SER A 13 -7.41 4.37 4.74
N TYR A 14 -6.26 3.70 4.76
CA TYR A 14 -5.32 3.64 5.89
C TYR A 14 -4.05 4.47 5.66
N LEU A 15 -3.94 5.16 4.52
CA LEU A 15 -2.82 6.05 4.25
C LEU A 15 -3.03 7.35 5.02
N ASP A 16 -2.06 7.69 5.86
CA ASP A 16 -1.98 8.94 6.60
C ASP A 16 -0.53 9.41 6.50
N ASP A 17 -0.30 10.71 6.30
CA ASP A 17 1.02 11.32 6.06
C ASP A 17 1.99 10.58 5.10
N GLY A 18 1.45 9.81 4.16
CA GLY A 18 2.23 9.04 3.17
C GLY A 18 2.60 7.61 3.62
N SER A 19 2.21 7.20 4.82
CA SER A 19 2.47 5.86 5.36
C SER A 19 1.17 5.10 5.64
N LEU A 20 1.20 3.78 5.49
CA LEU A 20 0.11 2.91 5.92
C LEU A 20 0.15 2.76 7.44
N LYS A 21 -0.92 3.23 8.10
CA LYS A 21 -1.03 3.17 9.57
C LYS A 21 -2.12 2.23 10.02
N ASN A 22 -1.78 1.38 11.00
CA ASN A 22 -2.74 0.55 11.73
C ASN A 22 -3.66 -0.31 10.85
N VAL A 23 -3.13 -0.80 9.72
CA VAL A 23 -3.87 -1.69 8.81
C VAL A 23 -4.27 -2.96 9.57
N PRO A 24 -5.57 -3.31 9.63
CA PRO A 24 -6.04 -4.41 10.47
C PRO A 24 -5.69 -5.77 9.89
N ASN A 25 -5.93 -6.81 10.71
CA ASN A 25 -5.69 -8.23 10.38
C ASN A 25 -4.20 -8.60 10.37
N TRP A 26 -3.83 -9.58 9.54
CA TRP A 26 -2.51 -10.18 9.56
C TRP A 26 -1.68 -9.68 8.37
N ASN A 27 -0.88 -8.64 8.65
CA ASN A 27 0.10 -8.10 7.71
C ASN A 27 1.36 -8.99 7.73
N PHE A 28 1.22 -10.19 7.18
CA PHE A 28 2.35 -11.11 7.04
C PHE A 28 3.39 -10.55 6.06
N THR A 29 4.66 -10.69 6.42
CA THR A 29 5.80 -10.29 5.60
C THR A 29 6.74 -11.47 5.40
N ASP A 30 7.29 -12.02 6.49
CA ASP A 30 8.25 -13.12 6.45
C ASP A 30 8.41 -13.75 7.84
N TRP A 31 8.92 -14.99 7.92
CA TRP A 31 9.34 -15.66 9.15
C TRP A 31 10.78 -15.28 9.56
N ALA A 32 11.09 -13.99 9.53
CA ALA A 32 12.38 -13.46 9.97
C ALA A 32 12.49 -13.43 11.50
N ASP A 33 13.72 -13.47 12.01
CA ASP A 33 13.95 -13.35 13.46
C ASP A 33 13.49 -11.98 13.98
N GLY A 34 12.84 -11.99 15.14
CA GLY A 34 12.21 -10.80 15.73
C GLY A 34 10.83 -10.41 15.16
N PHE A 35 10.34 -11.07 14.10
CA PHE A 35 9.03 -10.75 13.52
C PHE A 35 7.92 -11.50 14.26
N GLN A 36 7.10 -10.75 15.00
CA GLN A 36 5.98 -11.32 15.78
C GLN A 36 4.93 -11.86 14.82
N ARG A 37 4.71 -13.19 14.83
CA ARG A 37 3.79 -13.88 13.91
C ARG A 37 4.07 -13.57 12.42
N GLY A 38 5.34 -13.31 12.08
CA GLY A 38 5.77 -13.00 10.73
C GLY A 38 5.38 -11.61 10.22
N THR A 39 4.90 -10.73 11.10
CA THR A 39 4.66 -9.32 10.79
C THR A 39 5.92 -8.52 11.08
N GLY A 40 6.32 -7.69 10.10
CA GLY A 40 7.47 -6.81 10.24
C GLY A 40 7.31 -5.77 11.36
N PRO A 41 8.39 -5.07 11.73
CA PRO A 41 8.34 -4.05 12.78
C PRO A 41 7.30 -2.97 12.47
N ILE A 42 6.59 -2.55 13.51
CA ILE A 42 5.61 -1.45 13.47
C ILE A 42 6.14 -0.35 14.38
N GLY A 43 6.14 0.89 13.89
CA GLY A 43 6.52 2.08 14.65
C GLY A 43 5.52 2.43 15.76
N GLU A 44 5.91 3.31 16.67
CA GLU A 44 5.01 3.78 17.74
C GLU A 44 3.77 4.53 17.20
N ASP A 45 3.89 5.11 16.00
CA ASP A 45 2.82 5.78 15.27
C ASP A 45 1.91 4.82 14.47
N GLY A 46 2.21 3.52 14.49
CA GLY A 46 1.47 2.49 13.77
C GLY A 46 1.87 2.31 12.31
N SER A 47 2.92 3.00 11.84
CA SER A 47 3.51 2.83 10.51
C SER A 47 4.34 1.55 10.40
N SER A 48 4.58 1.07 9.18
CA SER A 48 5.56 0.01 8.94
C SER A 48 6.25 0.23 7.61
N ALA A 49 7.57 0.41 7.65
CA ALA A 49 8.39 0.62 6.45
C ALA A 49 8.24 -0.51 5.41
N VAL A 50 7.97 -1.75 5.86
CA VAL A 50 7.74 -2.87 4.94
C VAL A 50 6.39 -2.74 4.24
N MET A 51 5.35 -2.30 4.96
CA MET A 51 4.03 -2.06 4.38
C MET A 51 4.06 -0.89 3.40
N ASP A 52 4.80 0.18 3.73
CA ASP A 52 4.94 1.34 2.85
C ASP A 52 5.63 0.97 1.54
N LEU A 53 6.67 0.14 1.60
CA LEU A 53 7.32 -0.38 0.40
C LEU A 53 6.36 -1.18 -0.48
N GLN A 54 5.52 -2.03 0.12
CA GLN A 54 4.50 -2.79 -0.62
C GLN A 54 3.43 -1.87 -1.21
N MET A 55 3.02 -0.83 -0.48
CA MET A 55 2.03 0.15 -0.94
C MET A 55 2.56 0.94 -2.14
N LEU A 56 3.79 1.44 -2.05
CA LEU A 56 4.45 2.15 -3.16
C LEU A 56 4.54 1.27 -4.41
N HIS A 57 4.95 0.00 -4.25
CA HIS A 57 5.01 -0.93 -5.37
C HIS A 57 3.64 -1.23 -5.98
N ALA A 58 2.60 -1.34 -5.14
CA ALA A 58 1.22 -1.54 -5.59
C ALA A 58 0.68 -0.33 -6.37
N LEU A 59 0.97 0.89 -5.90
CA LEU A 59 0.60 2.13 -6.60
C LEU A 59 1.30 2.23 -7.97
N GLN A 60 2.61 1.97 -8.03
CA GLN A 60 3.37 1.95 -9.28
C GLN A 60 2.82 0.92 -10.28
N SER A 61 2.48 -0.28 -9.79
CA SER A 61 1.87 -1.31 -10.63
C SER A 61 0.49 -0.89 -11.14
N ALA A 62 -0.30 -0.17 -10.33
CA ALA A 62 -1.61 0.32 -10.74
C ALA A 62 -1.53 1.51 -11.71
N ILE A 63 -0.52 2.37 -11.60
CA ILE A 63 -0.23 3.41 -12.60
C ILE A 63 -0.05 2.76 -13.97
N GLU A 64 0.81 1.74 -14.09
CA GLU A 64 1.03 1.02 -15.36
C GLU A 64 -0.27 0.41 -15.92
N LEU A 65 -1.10 -0.17 -15.03
CA LEU A 65 -2.40 -0.73 -15.42
C LEU A 65 -3.37 0.36 -15.92
N GLU A 66 -3.50 1.46 -15.19
CA GLU A 66 -4.44 2.52 -15.53
C GLU A 66 -4.00 3.34 -16.76
N GLU A 67 -2.69 3.49 -16.99
CA GLU A 67 -2.13 3.98 -18.26
C GLU A 67 -2.55 3.09 -19.43
N TYR A 68 -2.38 1.76 -19.29
CA TYR A 68 -2.81 0.80 -20.30
C TYR A 68 -4.33 0.86 -20.54
N ALA A 69 -5.11 1.11 -19.49
CA ALA A 69 -6.57 1.26 -19.59
C ALA A 69 -7.05 2.63 -20.12
N GLY A 70 -6.14 3.60 -20.32
CA GLY A 70 -6.47 4.96 -20.73
C GLY A 70 -7.29 5.71 -19.68
N LYS A 71 -6.90 5.61 -18.41
CA LYS A 71 -7.62 6.12 -17.24
C LYS A 71 -6.81 7.14 -16.47
N ASP A 72 -6.58 8.28 -17.11
CA ASP A 72 -5.72 9.37 -16.65
C ASP A 72 -6.06 9.85 -15.23
N GLU A 73 -7.34 9.89 -14.86
CA GLU A 73 -7.80 10.29 -13.53
C GLU A 73 -7.21 9.42 -12.39
N TYR A 74 -7.06 8.11 -12.63
CA TYR A 74 -6.45 7.19 -11.67
C TYR A 74 -4.93 7.24 -11.73
N VAL A 75 -4.35 7.45 -12.92
CA VAL A 75 -2.90 7.66 -13.08
C VAL A 75 -2.45 8.86 -12.27
N THR A 76 -3.14 10.01 -12.36
CA THR A 76 -2.82 11.19 -11.55
C THR A 76 -2.96 10.90 -10.06
N LEU A 77 -4.11 10.33 -9.63
CA LEU A 77 -4.35 10.00 -8.23
C LEU A 77 -3.26 9.09 -7.65
N TYR A 78 -2.86 8.04 -8.36
CA TYR A 78 -1.87 7.09 -7.86
C TYR A 78 -0.45 7.63 -7.91
N ASN A 79 -0.12 8.53 -8.84
CA ASN A 79 1.16 9.26 -8.79
C ASN A 79 1.22 10.15 -7.55
N ASP A 80 0.19 10.95 -7.28
CA ASP A 80 0.16 11.85 -6.11
C ASP A 80 0.30 11.08 -4.77
N LEU A 81 -0.20 9.84 -4.71
CA LEU A 81 -0.10 8.98 -3.53
C LEU A 81 1.24 8.22 -3.44
N ALA A 82 2.02 8.19 -4.53
CA ALA A 82 3.30 7.47 -4.63
C ALA A 82 4.53 8.38 -4.46
N GLU A 83 4.33 9.70 -4.33
CA GLU A 83 5.38 10.71 -4.03
C GLU A 83 5.78 10.72 -2.55
#